data_AF-A0A392R515-F1
#
_entry.id   AF-A0A392R515-F1
#
_cell.length_a   1.000
_cell.length_b   1.000
_cell.length_c   1.000
_cell.angle_alpha   90.00
_cell.angle_beta   90.00
_cell.angle_gamma   90.00
#
_symmetry.space_group_name_H-M   'P 1'
#
loop_
_entity.id
_entity.type
_entity.pdbx_description
1 polymer ?
#
loop_
_entity_poly.entity_id
_entity_poly.type
_entity_poly.pdbx_seq_one_letter_code
_entity_poly.pdbx_strand_id
1 'polypeptide(L)'
;SEGRSYGTLYNSFHELEGDYEKLYKSTKGIKAWSVGPVSASANKGHNEDLAVDSELLNWLNSKPNDSVLYAITSFGLLEKKTEMEKETKTVFLKSLSKG
;
A
#
# COMPACT_ATOMS: atom_id res chain seq x y z
N SER A 1 -6.92 -9.60 23.42
CA SER A 1 -7.02 -10.91 22.74
C SER A 1 -8.43 -11.03 22.18
N GLU A 2 -8.57 -11.42 20.92
CA GLU A 2 -9.75 -11.28 20.04
C GLU A 2 -11.10 -11.76 20.64
N GLY A 3 -11.10 -12.60 21.67
CA GLY A 3 -12.31 -13.03 22.38
C GLY A 3 -13.00 -11.97 23.26
N ARG A 4 -12.45 -10.75 23.42
CA ARG A 4 -13.08 -9.63 24.16
C ARG A 4 -13.70 -8.54 23.26
N SER A 5 -13.53 -8.61 21.95
CA SER A 5 -14.09 -7.63 21.01
C SER A 5 -15.44 -8.08 20.47
N TYR A 6 -16.36 -7.13 20.22
CA TYR A 6 -17.67 -7.39 19.62
C TYR A 6 -17.55 -7.95 18.18
N GLY A 7 -16.48 -7.58 17.49
CA GLY A 7 -16.17 -8.05 16.15
C GLY A 7 -14.90 -7.42 15.60
N THR A 8 -14.52 -7.84 14.39
CA THR A 8 -13.31 -7.37 13.70
C THR A 8 -13.70 -6.61 12.44
N LEU A 9 -13.03 -5.48 12.20
CA LEU A 9 -13.14 -4.72 10.95
C LEU A 9 -11.89 -4.93 10.11
N TYR A 10 -12.08 -5.35 8.87
CA TYR A 10 -11.02 -5.58 7.90
C TYR A 10 -11.00 -4.48 6.86
N ASN A 11 -9.82 -3.95 6.59
CA ASN A 11 -9.58 -3.06 5.45
C ASN A 11 -9.37 -3.89 4.18
N SER A 12 -10.40 -4.63 3.80
CA SER A 12 -10.42 -5.55 2.67
C SER A 12 -11.82 -5.53 2.05
N PHE A 13 -11.99 -6.21 0.93
CA PHE A 13 -13.27 -6.35 0.24
C PHE A 13 -13.40 -7.76 -0.33
N HIS A 14 -14.63 -8.17 -0.63
CA HIS A 14 -14.97 -9.57 -0.88
C HIS A 14 -14.26 -10.14 -2.12
N GLU A 15 -14.08 -9.33 -3.16
CA GLU A 15 -13.40 -9.76 -4.39
C GLU A 15 -11.90 -10.01 -4.19
N LEU A 16 -11.29 -9.41 -3.16
CA LEU A 16 -9.89 -9.62 -2.82
C LEU A 16 -9.69 -10.82 -1.88
N GLU A 17 -10.54 -10.97 -0.85
CA GLU A 17 -10.32 -11.94 0.24
C GLU A 17 -11.57 -12.73 0.66
N GLY A 18 -12.56 -12.89 -0.23
CA GLY A 18 -13.85 -13.49 0.10
C GLY A 18 -13.79 -14.92 0.64
N ASP A 19 -12.81 -15.73 0.21
CA ASP A 19 -12.63 -17.08 0.76
C ASP A 19 -12.03 -17.07 2.17
N TYR A 20 -11.19 -16.08 2.47
CA TYR A 20 -10.68 -15.87 3.83
C TYR A 20 -11.80 -15.40 4.77
N GLU A 21 -12.73 -14.55 4.30
CA GLU A 21 -13.89 -14.14 5.10
C GLU A 21 -14.78 -15.34 5.50
N LYS A 22 -15.03 -16.27 4.57
CA LYS A 22 -15.80 -17.49 4.84
C LYS A 22 -15.09 -18.37 5.87
N LEU A 23 -13.79 -18.58 5.69
CA LEU A 23 -12.98 -19.34 6.63
C LEU A 23 -12.97 -18.70 8.03
N TYR A 24 -12.78 -17.39 8.09
CA TYR A 24 -12.76 -16.64 9.36
C TYR A 24 -14.09 -16.75 10.09
N LYS A 25 -15.22 -16.58 9.39
CA LYS A 25 -16.58 -16.76 9.96
C LYS A 25 -16.78 -18.18 10.50
N SER A 26 -16.34 -19.20 9.75
CA SER A 26 -16.49 -20.61 10.16
C SER A 26 -15.62 -20.99 11.37
N THR A 27 -14.43 -20.40 11.49
CA THR A 27 -13.42 -20.84 12.47
C THR A 27 -13.47 -20.02 13.76
N LYS A 28 -13.73 -18.71 13.66
CA LYS A 28 -13.62 -17.79 14.80
C LYS A 28 -14.97 -17.50 15.49
N GLY A 29 -16.10 -17.67 14.79
CA GLY A 29 -17.44 -17.44 15.36
C GLY A 29 -17.72 -15.99 15.81
N ILE A 30 -16.80 -15.05 15.56
CA ILE A 30 -16.88 -13.63 15.89
C ILE A 30 -17.29 -12.87 14.63
N LYS A 31 -18.13 -11.83 14.78
CA LYS A 31 -18.59 -11.02 13.64
C LYS A 31 -17.40 -10.31 12.98
N ALA A 32 -17.29 -10.41 11.67
CA ALA A 32 -16.27 -9.74 10.87
C ALA A 32 -16.94 -8.97 9.73
N TRP A 33 -16.47 -7.74 9.51
CA TRP A 33 -16.93 -6.88 8.43
C TRP A 33 -15.74 -6.35 7.64
N SER A 34 -15.83 -6.49 6.33
CA SER A 34 -14.90 -5.90 5.37
C SER A 34 -15.43 -4.53 4.96
N VAL A 35 -14.66 -3.50 5.26
CA VAL A 35 -15.01 -2.09 5.02
C VAL A 35 -14.02 -1.41 4.08
N GLY A 36 -13.14 -2.20 3.46
CA GLY A 36 -12.11 -1.71 2.57
C GLY A 36 -12.62 -1.39 1.16
N PRO A 37 -11.79 -0.70 0.35
CA PRO A 37 -10.49 -0.14 0.73
C PRO A 37 -10.63 1.22 1.45
N VAL A 38 -10.27 1.24 2.73
CA VAL A 38 -10.05 2.45 3.52
C VAL A 38 -8.62 2.91 3.25
N SER A 39 -8.49 4.02 2.54
CA SER A 39 -7.20 4.65 2.31
C SER A 39 -7.24 6.09 2.80
N ALA A 40 -6.09 6.63 3.20
CA ALA A 40 -5.96 8.04 3.57
C ALA A 40 -6.30 9.01 2.41
N SER A 41 -6.50 8.49 1.19
CA SER A 41 -6.96 9.27 0.05
C SER A 41 -8.48 9.50 0.04
N ALA A 42 -9.27 8.66 0.72
CA ALA A 42 -10.74 8.70 0.68
C ALA A 42 -11.35 9.84 1.52
N ASN A 43 -10.62 10.38 2.51
CA ASN A 43 -11.06 11.53 3.31
C ASN A 43 -10.71 12.88 2.66
N LYS A 44 -10.05 12.88 1.49
CA LYS A 44 -9.81 14.11 0.73
C LYS A 44 -11.07 14.50 -0.01
N GLY A 45 -12.01 15.07 0.73
CA GLY A 45 -13.11 15.83 0.16
C GLY A 45 -12.57 17.03 -0.59
N HIS A 46 -12.20 16.83 -1.86
CA HIS A 46 -12.03 17.84 -2.91
C HIS A 46 -11.08 19.04 -2.67
N ASN A 47 -10.54 19.27 -1.47
CA ASN A 47 -9.75 20.44 -1.12
C ASN A 47 -8.89 20.17 0.12
N GLU A 48 -7.68 19.68 -0.09
CA GLU A 48 -6.52 20.03 0.73
C GLU A 48 -5.28 19.42 0.10
N ASP A 49 -4.46 20.32 -0.46
CA ASP A 49 -3.05 20.20 -0.78
C ASP A 49 -2.39 18.87 -0.37
N LEU A 50 -2.62 17.82 -1.16
CA LEU A 50 -1.49 17.00 -1.51
C LEU A 50 -0.60 17.95 -2.31
N ALA A 51 0.41 18.52 -1.66
CA ALA A 51 1.55 19.10 -2.34
C ALA A 51 2.26 17.95 -3.09
N VAL A 52 1.59 17.44 -4.13
CA VAL A 52 2.23 16.68 -5.17
C VAL A 52 3.18 17.69 -5.78
N ASP A 53 4.46 17.43 -5.61
CA ASP A 53 5.49 18.25 -6.23
C ASP A 53 5.13 18.43 -7.70
N SER A 54 4.86 19.69 -8.08
CA SER A 54 4.42 20.03 -9.43
C SER A 54 5.44 19.58 -10.47
N GLU A 55 6.73 19.51 -10.10
CA GLU A 55 7.81 19.02 -10.95
C GLU A 55 7.71 17.50 -11.15
N LEU A 56 7.39 16.75 -10.08
CA LEU A 56 7.18 15.30 -10.16
C LEU A 56 5.98 14.96 -11.04
N LEU A 57 4.88 15.70 -10.90
CA LEU A 57 3.68 15.48 -11.71
C LEU A 57 3.91 15.82 -13.18
N ASN A 58 4.60 16.93 -13.46
CA ASN A 58 4.99 17.31 -14.83
C ASN A 58 5.93 16.28 -15.47
N TRP A 59 6.89 15.74 -14.71
CA TRP A 59 7.75 14.67 -15.18
C TRP A 59 6.97 13.40 -15.50
N LEU A 60 6.04 13.00 -14.61
CA LEU A 60 5.21 11.81 -14.80
C LEU A 60 4.35 11.93 -16.08
N ASN A 61 3.72 13.08 -16.28
CA ASN A 61 2.91 13.38 -17.47
C ASN A 61 3.70 13.43 -18.77
N SER A 62 5.03 13.59 -18.71
CA SER A 62 5.89 13.60 -19.91
C SER A 62 6.23 12.19 -20.44
N LYS A 63 5.89 11.14 -19.69
CA LYS A 63 6.20 9.75 -20.05
C LYS A 63 5.05 9.10 -20.82
N PRO A 64 5.33 8.13 -21.72
CA PRO A 64 4.29 7.33 -22.35
C PRO A 64 3.41 6.62 -21.32
N ASN A 65 2.16 6.33 -21.71
CA ASN A 65 1.24 5.55 -20.87
C ASN A 65 1.87 4.19 -20.52
N ASP A 66 1.64 3.74 -19.29
CA ASP A 66 2.12 2.47 -18.75
C ASP A 66 3.65 2.26 -18.76
N SER A 67 4.44 3.32 -18.99
CA SER A 67 5.91 3.22 -19.07
C SER A 67 6.63 3.53 -17.76
N VAL A 68 5.91 3.91 -16.69
CA VAL A 68 6.50 4.33 -15.42
C VAL A 68 6.22 3.30 -14.35
N LEU A 69 7.28 2.69 -13.82
CA LEU A 69 7.20 1.75 -12.72
C LEU A 69 7.24 2.49 -11.37
N TYR A 70 6.15 2.44 -10.61
CA TYR A 70 6.13 2.90 -9.23
C TYR A 70 6.70 1.81 -8.31
N ALA A 71 7.91 2.03 -7.81
CA ALA A 71 8.57 1.11 -6.87
C ALA A 71 8.51 1.68 -5.44
N ILE A 72 7.66 1.08 -4.59
CA ILE A 72 7.63 1.41 -3.16
C ILE A 72 8.75 0.66 -2.45
N THR A 73 9.83 1.34 -2.11
CA THR A 73 10.94 0.75 -1.31
C THR A 73 10.71 0.90 0.19
N SER A 74 9.49 0.72 0.68
CA SER A 74 9.23 0.68 2.12
C SER A 74 9.60 -0.71 2.65
N PHE A 75 10.62 -0.74 3.48
CA PHE A 75 10.87 -1.85 4.40
C PHE A 75 10.14 -1.46 5.67
N GLY A 76 9.44 -2.41 6.30
CA GLY A 76 8.63 -2.17 7.50
C GLY A 76 9.37 -1.31 8.54
N LEU A 77 8.61 -0.47 9.23
CA LEU A 77 9.01 0.72 9.99
C LEU A 77 9.99 0.50 11.18
N LEU A 78 10.83 -0.55 11.20
CA LEU A 78 11.58 -0.96 12.39
C LEU A 78 13.11 -0.97 12.27
N GLU A 79 13.75 -0.69 11.13
CA GLU A 79 15.21 -0.72 11.09
C GLU A 79 15.85 0.46 10.33
N LYS A 80 16.81 1.12 10.99
CA LYS A 80 17.73 2.06 10.33
C LYS A 80 18.55 1.28 9.31
N LYS A 81 18.28 1.49 8.02
CA LYS A 81 19.04 0.88 6.92
C LYS A 81 20.52 1.27 7.00
N THR A 82 21.39 0.30 6.83
CA THR A 82 22.85 0.52 6.74
C THR A 82 23.21 1.16 5.40
N GLU A 83 24.36 1.82 5.31
CA GLU A 83 24.79 2.49 4.08
C GLU A 83 24.98 1.51 2.91
N MET A 84 25.47 0.30 3.22
CA MET A 84 25.64 -0.80 2.26
C MET A 84 24.33 -1.23 1.60
N GLU A 85 23.22 -1.26 2.36
CA GLU A 85 21.90 -1.61 1.82
C GLU A 85 21.34 -0.53 0.89
N LYS A 86 21.68 0.74 1.14
CA LYS A 86 21.29 1.86 0.27
C LYS A 86 22.07 1.82 -1.05
N GLU A 87 23.37 1.55 -0.99
CA GLU A 87 24.22 1.41 -2.17
C GLU A 87 23.78 0.25 -3.05
N THR A 88 23.51 -0.93 -2.45
CA THR A 88 23.05 -2.12 -3.18
C THR A 88 21.74 -1.85 -3.92
N LYS A 89 20.78 -1.17 -3.28
CA LYS A 89 19.50 -0.78 -3.92
C LYS A 89 19.71 0.20 -5.07
N THR A 90 20.65 1.14 -4.91
CA THR A 90 21.00 2.10 -5.96
C THR A 90 21.64 1.42 -7.17
N VAL A 91 22.55 0.48 -6.95
CA VAL A 91 23.19 -0.31 -8.01
C VAL A 91 22.14 -1.16 -8.74
N PHE A 92 21.23 -1.80 -8.00
CA PHE A 92 20.16 -2.60 -8.59
C PHE A 92 19.22 -1.77 -9.48
N LEU A 93 18.76 -0.61 -9.00
CA LEU A 93 17.91 0.29 -9.79
C LEU A 93 18.62 0.84 -11.04
N LYS A 94 19.91 1.16 -10.94
CA LYS A 94 20.74 1.56 -12.09
C LYS A 94 20.96 0.43 -13.09
N SER A 95 20.99 -0.82 -12.64
CA SER A 95 21.09 -1.98 -13.52
C SER A 95 19.79 -2.21 -14.29
N LEU A 96 18.64 -2.04 -13.63
CA LEU A 96 17.33 -2.14 -14.27
C LEU A 96 17.07 -1.02 -15.28
N SER A 97 17.67 0.16 -15.10
CA SER A 97 17.53 1.27 -16.05
C SER A 97 18.45 1.16 -17.28
N LYS A 98 19.39 0.21 -17.30
CA LYS A 98 20.40 0.05 -18.36
C LYS A 98 20.18 -1.19 -19.25
N GLY A 99 19.20 -2.03 -18.92
CA GLY A 99 18.72 -3.12 -19.77
C GLY A 99 17.46 -2.69 -20.52
#